data_AF-A0A099J0X9-F1
#
_entry.id   AF-A0A099J0X9-F1
#
_cell.length_a   1.000
_cell.length_b   1.000
_cell.length_c   1.000
_cell.angle_alpha   90.00
_cell.angle_beta   90.00
_cell.angle_gamma   90.00
#
_symmetry.space_group_name_H-M   'P 1'
#
loop_
_entity.id
_entity.type
_entity.pdbx_description
1 polymer ?
#
loop_
_entity_poly.entity_id
_entity_poly.type
_entity_poly.pdbx_seq_one_letter_code
_entity_poly.pdbx_strand_id
1 'polypeptide(L)'
;RIETLSAELRKLERSITAACYDNERGYIDATDTQKQARAVRLAPSIAEKRDQITYWEKVRAEQIATGQATGHSRATIQKGDRVKIRGQWREVVRANTKTVSVTTEYSWTNTAPYAEIQQHHRPE
;
A
#
# COMPACT_ATOMS: atom_id res chain seq x y z
N ARG A 1 -5.52 0.51 -4.23
CA ARG A 1 -5.22 0.84 -5.64
C ARG A 1 -3.73 1.07 -5.87
N ILE A 2 -3.12 2.10 -5.27
CA ILE A 2 -1.66 2.34 -5.37
C ILE A 2 -0.87 1.08 -4.97
N GLU A 3 -1.21 0.45 -3.84
CA GLU A 3 -0.58 -0.81 -3.41
C GLU A 3 -0.65 -1.92 -4.47
N THR A 4 -1.77 -2.05 -5.18
CA THR A 4 -1.97 -3.05 -6.23
C THR A 4 -1.05 -2.76 -7.41
N LEU A 5 -1.00 -1.50 -7.87
CA LEU A 5 -0.11 -1.08 -8.97
C LEU A 5 1.36 -1.28 -8.61
N SER A 6 1.76 -0.95 -7.37
CA SER A 6 3.12 -1.20 -6.87
C SER A 6 3.45 -2.70 -6.81
N ALA A 7 2.49 -3.54 -6.42
CA ALA A 7 2.68 -4.99 -6.40
C ALA A 7 2.84 -5.57 -7.81
N GLU A 8 2.06 -5.09 -8.78
CA GLU A 8 2.19 -5.46 -10.19
C GLU A 8 3.53 -5.01 -10.78
N LEU A 9 3.98 -3.80 -10.47
CA LEU A 9 5.29 -3.30 -10.88
C LEU A 9 6.42 -4.22 -10.37
N ARG A 10 6.39 -4.60 -9.09
CA ARG A 10 7.36 -5.56 -8.52
C ARG A 10 7.28 -6.93 -9.20
N LYS A 11 6.09 -7.37 -9.62
CA LYS A 11 5.92 -8.63 -10.35
C LYS A 11 6.57 -8.56 -11.74
N LEU A 12 6.43 -7.44 -12.45
CA LEU A 12 7.08 -7.20 -13.74
C LEU A 12 8.61 -7.11 -13.59
N GLU A 13 9.09 -6.41 -12.59
CA GLU A 13 10.54 -6.31 -12.33
C GLU A 13 11.15 -7.69 -12.02
N ARG A 14 10.45 -8.53 -11.23
CA ARG A 14 10.87 -9.91 -10.98
C ARG A 14 10.85 -10.81 -12.22
N SER A 15 9.92 -10.59 -13.16
CA SER A 15 9.86 -11.44 -14.36
C SER A 15 11.01 -11.19 -15.34
N ILE A 16 11.67 -10.02 -15.24
CA ILE A 16 12.91 -9.74 -15.97
C ILE A 16 14.01 -10.72 -15.57
N THR A 17 14.20 -10.94 -14.27
CA THR A 17 15.30 -11.75 -13.71
C THR A 17 14.93 -13.22 -13.50
N ALA A 18 13.67 -13.60 -13.68
CA ALA A 18 13.20 -14.96 -13.42
C ALA A 18 13.94 -16.01 -14.26
N ALA A 19 14.19 -17.17 -13.66
CA ALA A 19 14.76 -18.35 -14.32
C ALA A 19 13.93 -18.76 -15.56
N CYS A 20 14.60 -19.28 -16.58
CA CYS A 20 13.97 -19.88 -17.75
C CYS A 20 13.97 -21.41 -17.60
N TYR A 21 12.94 -22.05 -18.16
CA TYR A 21 12.89 -23.50 -18.23
C TYR A 21 13.57 -23.96 -19.52
N ASP A 22 14.55 -24.84 -19.35
CA ASP A 22 15.25 -25.55 -20.41
C ASP A 22 14.87 -27.05 -20.36
N ASN A 23 14.63 -27.66 -21.51
CA ASN A 23 14.12 -29.03 -21.57
C ASN A 23 15.16 -30.09 -21.17
N GLU A 24 16.46 -29.78 -21.28
CA GLU A 24 17.55 -30.70 -20.94
C GLU A 24 18.03 -30.50 -19.50
N ARG A 25 18.03 -29.25 -19.02
CA ARG A 25 18.65 -28.88 -17.73
C ARG A 25 17.64 -28.43 -16.67
N GLY A 26 16.37 -28.33 -17.01
CA GLY A 26 15.33 -27.81 -16.12
C GLY A 26 15.42 -26.30 -15.96
N TYR A 27 15.13 -25.78 -14.77
CA TYR A 27 15.18 -24.33 -14.51
C TYR A 27 16.62 -23.83 -14.42
N ILE A 28 17.00 -22.93 -15.32
CA ILE A 28 18.31 -22.27 -15.35
C ILE A 28 18.15 -20.76 -15.18
N ASP A 29 19.16 -20.11 -14.60
CA ASP A 29 19.18 -18.66 -14.48
C ASP A 29 19.17 -18.00 -15.86
N ALA A 30 18.38 -16.94 -16.01
CA ALA A 30 18.32 -16.21 -17.27
C ALA A 30 19.69 -15.58 -17.57
N THR A 31 20.16 -15.73 -18.81
CA THR A 31 21.39 -15.05 -19.26
C THR A 31 21.16 -13.54 -19.34
N ASP A 32 22.24 -12.77 -19.31
CA ASP A 32 22.12 -11.31 -19.31
C ASP A 32 21.48 -10.76 -20.60
N THR A 33 21.70 -11.42 -21.74
CA THR A 33 21.01 -11.11 -23.01
C THR A 33 19.50 -11.36 -22.90
N GLN A 34 19.08 -12.46 -22.25
CA GLN A 34 17.67 -12.75 -22.02
C GLN A 34 17.03 -11.73 -21.05
N LYS A 35 17.74 -11.35 -19.98
CA LYS A 35 17.30 -10.29 -19.06
C LYS A 35 17.13 -8.97 -19.79
N GLN A 36 18.09 -8.57 -20.64
CA GLN A 36 18.00 -7.34 -21.44
C GLN A 36 16.83 -7.37 -22.42
N ALA A 37 16.64 -8.46 -23.18
CA ALA A 37 15.50 -8.60 -24.10
C ALA A 37 14.15 -8.50 -23.36
N ARG A 38 14.05 -9.11 -22.18
CA ARG A 38 12.86 -9.00 -21.32
C ARG A 38 12.68 -7.59 -20.78
N ALA A 39 13.76 -6.92 -20.38
CA ALA A 39 13.72 -5.54 -19.90
C ALA A 39 13.21 -4.60 -20.99
N VAL A 40 13.71 -4.70 -22.23
CA VAL A 40 13.24 -3.91 -23.38
C VAL A 40 11.75 -4.17 -23.65
N ARG A 41 11.33 -5.44 -23.65
CA ARG A 41 9.92 -5.80 -23.89
C ARG A 41 8.98 -5.30 -22.79
N LEU A 42 9.40 -5.35 -21.53
CA LEU A 42 8.57 -4.97 -20.37
C LEU A 42 8.70 -3.49 -19.98
N ALA A 43 9.71 -2.78 -20.50
CA ALA A 43 9.92 -1.36 -20.30
C ALA A 43 8.66 -0.50 -20.51
N PRO A 44 7.88 -0.63 -21.60
CA PRO A 44 6.68 0.17 -21.78
C PRO A 44 5.62 -0.10 -20.69
N SER A 45 5.39 -1.36 -20.32
CA SER A 45 4.45 -1.71 -19.25
C SER A 45 4.90 -1.23 -17.88
N ILE A 46 6.22 -1.23 -17.62
CA ILE A 46 6.78 -0.68 -16.38
C ILE A 46 6.62 0.83 -16.33
N ALA A 47 6.91 1.53 -17.43
CA ALA A 47 6.74 2.97 -17.55
C ALA A 47 5.27 3.37 -17.30
N GLU A 48 4.33 2.72 -17.99
CA GLU A 48 2.90 2.96 -17.81
C GLU A 48 2.45 2.79 -16.35
N LYS A 49 2.87 1.71 -15.69
CA LYS A 49 2.51 1.48 -14.27
C LYS A 49 3.12 2.53 -13.34
N ARG A 50 4.34 3.00 -13.62
CA ARG A 50 4.97 4.09 -12.86
C ARG A 50 4.18 5.39 -13.03
N ASP A 51 3.77 5.70 -14.24
CA ASP A 51 2.95 6.90 -14.51
C ASP A 51 1.60 6.82 -13.81
N GLN A 52 0.95 5.66 -13.84
CA GLN A 52 -0.30 5.44 -13.10
C GLN A 52 -0.09 5.61 -11.58
N ILE A 53 1.00 5.11 -11.01
CA ILE A 53 1.33 5.30 -9.58
C ILE A 53 1.47 6.79 -9.28
N THR A 54 2.29 7.52 -10.04
CA THR A 54 2.49 8.97 -9.88
C THR A 54 1.18 9.74 -9.97
N TYR A 55 0.33 9.40 -10.94
CA TYR A 55 -0.99 10.01 -11.09
C TYR A 55 -1.87 9.78 -9.86
N TRP A 56 -1.99 8.54 -9.40
CA TRP A 56 -2.82 8.22 -8.23
C TRP A 56 -2.26 8.77 -6.92
N GLU A 57 -0.95 8.90 -6.80
CA GLU A 57 -0.31 9.57 -5.66
C GLU A 57 -0.65 11.06 -5.63
N LYS A 58 -0.62 11.73 -6.79
CA LYS A 58 -1.04 13.14 -6.91
C LYS A 58 -2.52 13.31 -6.56
N VAL A 59 -3.40 12.48 -7.12
CA VAL A 59 -4.83 12.48 -6.79
C VAL A 59 -5.04 12.27 -5.29
N ARG A 60 -4.30 11.35 -4.66
CA ARG A 60 -4.39 11.11 -3.22
C ARG A 60 -3.90 12.32 -2.41
N ALA A 61 -2.84 12.98 -2.84
CA ALA A 61 -2.36 14.21 -2.20
C ALA A 61 -3.41 15.34 -2.30
N GLU A 62 -4.06 15.48 -3.46
CA GLU A 62 -5.15 16.45 -3.66
C GLU A 62 -6.38 16.12 -2.79
N GLN A 63 -6.74 14.84 -2.65
CA GLN A 63 -7.81 14.41 -1.74
C GLN A 63 -7.50 14.71 -0.27
N ILE A 64 -6.23 14.65 0.12
CA ILE A 64 -5.79 15.03 1.46
C ILE A 64 -5.86 16.55 1.63
N ALA A 65 -5.35 17.31 0.65
CA ALA A 65 -5.37 18.77 0.69
C ALA A 65 -6.79 19.35 0.72
N THR A 66 -7.72 18.72 0.00
CA THR A 66 -9.15 19.11 -0.03
C THR A 66 -9.94 18.60 1.19
N GLY A 67 -9.30 17.85 2.09
CA GLY A 67 -9.95 17.31 3.29
C GLY A 67 -10.94 16.16 3.01
N GLN A 68 -11.03 15.66 1.78
CA GLN A 68 -11.87 14.50 1.44
C GLN A 68 -11.30 13.17 1.96
N ALA A 69 -9.98 13.10 2.14
CA ALA A 69 -9.31 11.96 2.76
C ALA A 69 -8.41 12.43 3.90
N THR A 70 -8.57 11.84 5.08
CA THR A 70 -7.84 12.30 6.29
C THR A 70 -6.36 11.91 6.32
N GLY A 71 -5.81 11.30 5.27
CA GLY A 71 -4.39 10.97 5.16
C GLY A 71 -3.87 9.95 6.18
N HIS A 72 -4.73 9.51 7.10
CA HIS A 72 -4.36 8.62 8.20
C HIS A 72 -3.90 7.26 7.69
N SER A 73 -2.85 6.75 8.31
CA SER A 73 -2.29 5.44 8.05
C SER A 73 -1.65 4.86 9.30
N ARG A 74 -1.16 3.62 9.20
CA ARG A 74 -0.38 2.99 10.26
C ARG A 74 0.86 3.80 10.68
N ALA A 75 1.44 4.59 9.77
CA ALA A 75 2.59 5.42 10.09
C ALA A 75 2.23 6.63 10.98
N THR A 76 1.00 7.13 10.87
CA THR A 76 0.56 8.32 11.62
C THR A 76 -0.10 7.97 12.94
N ILE A 77 -0.78 6.83 13.01
CA ILE A 77 -1.55 6.39 14.18
C ILE A 77 -0.88 5.20 14.85
N GLN A 78 -0.60 5.33 16.14
CA GLN A 78 0.02 4.32 16.98
C GLN A 78 -0.94 3.82 18.06
N LYS A 79 -0.55 2.74 18.75
CA LYS A 79 -1.27 2.27 19.93
C LYS A 79 -1.23 3.34 21.02
N GLY A 80 -2.36 3.57 21.68
CA GLY A 80 -2.54 4.62 22.70
C GLY A 80 -3.04 5.95 22.14
N ASP A 81 -2.96 6.17 20.83
CA ASP A 81 -3.54 7.37 20.20
C ASP A 81 -5.07 7.37 20.33
N ARG A 82 -5.69 8.56 20.34
CA ARG A 82 -7.13 8.73 20.27
C ARG A 82 -7.56 9.13 18.87
N VAL A 83 -8.58 8.44 18.35
CA VAL A 83 -9.14 8.68 17.01
C VAL A 83 -10.64 8.94 17.11
N LYS A 84 -11.14 9.90 16.34
CA LYS A 84 -12.56 10.21 16.24
C LYS A 84 -13.16 9.48 15.05
N ILE A 85 -14.09 8.57 15.31
CA ILE A 85 -14.76 7.74 14.30
C ILE A 85 -16.27 7.94 14.47
N ARG A 86 -16.96 8.38 13.40
CA ARG A 86 -18.42 8.62 13.38
C ARG A 86 -18.90 9.47 14.58
N GLY A 87 -18.13 10.51 14.94
CA GLY A 87 -18.46 11.39 16.06
C GLY A 87 -17.95 10.95 17.44
N GLN A 88 -17.53 9.70 17.63
CA GLN A 88 -17.04 9.19 18.92
C GLN A 88 -15.52 9.12 18.97
N TRP A 89 -14.93 9.58 20.08
CA TRP A 89 -13.51 9.38 20.37
C TRP A 89 -13.28 7.98 20.93
N ARG A 90 -12.31 7.27 20.36
CA ARG A 90 -11.93 5.92 20.79
C ARG A 90 -10.42 5.80 20.87
N GLU A 91 -9.93 4.99 21.80
CA GLU A 91 -8.51 4.74 21.98
C GLU A 91 -8.05 3.62 21.06
N VAL A 92 -6.89 3.79 20.45
CA VAL A 92 -6.30 2.81 19.54
C VAL A 92 -5.61 1.72 20.34
N VAL A 93 -6.14 0.50 20.27
CA VAL A 93 -5.53 -0.69 20.87
C VAL A 93 -4.45 -1.26 19.95
N ARG A 94 -4.68 -1.18 18.63
CA ARG A 94 -3.78 -1.74 17.62
C ARG A 94 -3.94 -1.03 16.28
N ALA A 95 -2.82 -0.63 15.68
CA ALA A 95 -2.76 -0.11 14.31
C ALA A 95 -2.37 -1.23 13.33
N ASN A 96 -3.29 -1.63 12.44
CA ASN A 96 -2.98 -2.53 11.32
C ASN A 96 -2.65 -1.71 10.07
N THR A 97 -2.24 -2.37 8.98
CA THR A 97 -1.87 -1.65 7.75
C THR A 97 -3.05 -0.91 7.11
N LYS A 98 -4.26 -1.48 7.15
CA LYS A 98 -5.46 -0.94 6.48
C LYS A 98 -6.55 -0.45 7.44
N THR A 99 -6.47 -0.87 8.69
CA THR A 99 -7.51 -0.63 9.69
C THR A 99 -6.87 -0.32 11.03
N VAL A 100 -7.63 0.29 11.91
CA VAL A 100 -7.29 0.51 13.30
C VAL A 100 -8.28 -0.24 14.19
N SER A 101 -7.78 -0.98 15.16
CA SER A 101 -8.60 -1.58 16.20
C SER A 101 -8.65 -0.65 17.40
N VAL A 102 -9.85 -0.32 17.83
CA VAL A 102 -10.15 0.68 18.85
C VAL A 102 -10.94 0.06 20.00
N THR A 103 -10.78 0.64 21.20
CA THR A 103 -11.60 0.29 22.35
C THR A 103 -13.06 0.65 22.09
N THR A 104 -13.95 -0.11 22.71
CA THR A 104 -15.37 0.26 22.84
C THR A 104 -15.68 0.47 24.33
N GLU A 105 -16.89 0.91 24.63
CA GLU A 105 -17.40 0.97 26.01
C GLU A 105 -17.61 -0.43 26.62
N TYR A 106 -17.41 -1.49 25.83
CA TYR A 106 -17.55 -2.89 26.22
C TYR A 106 -16.19 -3.59 26.26
N SER A 107 -16.18 -4.86 26.69
CA SER A 107 -14.97 -5.69 26.79
C SER A 107 -14.32 -6.07 25.45
N TRP A 108 -14.92 -5.73 24.31
CA TRP A 108 -14.44 -6.10 22.99
C TRP A 108 -14.00 -4.89 22.17
N THR A 109 -13.08 -5.13 21.23
CA THR A 109 -12.53 -4.09 20.36
C THR A 109 -13.27 -4.01 19.03
N ASN A 110 -13.48 -2.81 18.52
CA ASN A 110 -14.04 -2.59 17.18
C ASN A 110 -12.90 -2.29 16.19
N THR A 111 -13.11 -2.54 14.90
CA THR A 111 -12.12 -2.27 13.85
C THR A 111 -12.70 -1.32 12.83
N ALA A 112 -11.99 -0.22 12.56
CA ALA A 112 -12.40 0.80 11.60
C ALA A 112 -11.33 1.03 10.51
N PRO A 113 -11.72 1.25 9.24
CA PRO A 113 -10.80 1.70 8.21
C PRO A 113 -10.23 3.09 8.53
N TYR A 114 -8.99 3.36 8.14
CA TYR A 114 -8.38 4.69 8.31
C TYR A 114 -9.19 5.83 7.66
N ALA A 115 -9.92 5.52 6.58
CA ALA A 115 -10.77 6.48 5.88
C ALA A 115 -11.98 6.96 6.72
N GLU A 116 -12.40 6.22 7.75
CA GLU A 116 -13.50 6.62 8.64
C GLU A 116 -13.04 7.53 9.79
N ILE A 117 -11.73 7.72 9.95
CA ILE A 117 -11.17 8.55 11.00
C ILE A 117 -11.31 10.00 10.58
N GLN A 118 -12.03 10.77 11.40
CA GLN A 118 -12.32 12.18 11.18
C GLN A 118 -11.26 13.07 11.82
N GLN A 119 -10.75 12.67 12.99
CA GLN A 119 -9.73 13.41 13.75
C GLN A 119 -8.81 12.41 14.46
N HIS A 120 -7.58 12.84 14.69
CA HIS A 120 -6.55 12.11 15.43
C HIS A 120 -5.94 13.02 16.48
N HIS A 121 -5.72 12.48 17.67
CA HIS A 121 -5.06 13.14 18.77
C HIS A 121 -4.10 12.16 19.43
N ARG A 122 -2.83 12.54 19.54
CA ARG A 122 -1.85 11.79 20.31
C ARG A 122 -1.83 12.36 21.74
N PRO A 123 -2.23 11.59 22.76
CA PRO A 123 -2.00 11.98 24.13
C PRO A 123 -0.48 12.01 24.39
N GLU A 124 0.01 13.07 25.04
CA GLU A 124 1.40 13.16 25.53
C GLU A 124 1.69 12.14 26.63
#